data_AF-A0A838WVR6-F1
#
_entry.id   AF-A0A838WVR6-F1
#
_cell.length_a   1.000
_cell.length_b   1.000
_cell.length_c   1.000
_cell.angle_alpha   90.00
_cell.angle_beta   90.00
_cell.angle_gamma   90.00
#
_symmetry.space_group_name_H-M   'P 1'
#
loop_
_entity.id
_entity.type
_entity.pdbx_description
1 polymer ?
#
loop_
_entity_poly.entity_id
_entity_poly.type
_entity_poly.pdbx_seq_one_letter_code
_entity_poly.pdbx_strand_id
1 'polypeptide(L)'
;LGTVELRELLDADIIAEVDASLRRVGKAQTSEQFADTLRIVGPVPLDELDSYTSVPLVSLEEALGARVMRVRIGGRSHIAQALDAPLLRDGLGVPVPPGVAAQVATINDALAQLVSRWVRTRGPFVLRDLADAFGLAVGAAYSALAPLVDSGKVIEGRYRQGVTEQEYVAAEVLRIIRSRSLAAARAQTRPVSQSAFGRFLPSWSHVAPAGQVAALRGADGVYTVLEQLAGVRLPASAWESHVLPSRVGDYSPAMLDELTASGEISIVGAGKAGARDPWLMLLPADYAGQLMPDSTEPTLSLTQAQ
;
A
#
# COMPACT_ATOMS: atom_id res chain seq x y z
N LEU A 1 -18.15 -7.97 -14.14
CA LEU A 1 -16.91 -7.35 -13.63
C LEU A 1 -17.24 -6.79 -12.25
N GLY A 2 -16.82 -7.47 -11.18
CA GLY A 2 -17.24 -7.15 -9.81
C GLY A 2 -16.80 -5.75 -9.42
N THR A 3 -17.69 -5.00 -8.74
CA THR A 3 -17.35 -3.76 -8.07
C THR A 3 -16.31 -4.08 -6.99
N VAL A 4 -15.05 -3.76 -7.26
CA VAL A 4 -13.96 -3.88 -6.28
C VAL A 4 -14.36 -3.10 -5.03
N GLU A 5 -14.55 -3.80 -3.92
CA GLU A 5 -14.90 -3.17 -2.66
C GLU A 5 -13.68 -2.42 -2.11
N LEU A 6 -13.89 -1.23 -1.53
CA LEU A 6 -12.78 -0.38 -1.05
C LEU A 6 -11.84 -1.09 -0.08
N ARG A 7 -12.34 -2.01 0.75
CA ARG A 7 -11.53 -2.83 1.67
C ARG A 7 -10.48 -3.73 1.00
N GLU A 8 -10.61 -3.99 -0.31
CA GLU A 8 -9.61 -4.75 -1.08
C GLU A 8 -8.46 -3.86 -1.58
N LEU A 9 -8.67 -2.54 -1.61
CA LEU A 9 -7.72 -1.56 -2.14
C LEU A 9 -6.99 -0.76 -1.03
N LEU A 10 -7.51 -0.80 0.19
CA LEU A 10 -6.94 -0.08 1.32
C LEU A 10 -6.03 -0.97 2.13
N ASP A 11 -4.87 -0.42 2.47
CA ASP A 11 -3.87 -1.08 3.30
C ASP A 11 -4.24 -0.94 4.78
N ALA A 12 -4.31 -2.08 5.50
CA ALA A 12 -4.76 -2.14 6.88
C ALA A 12 -3.80 -1.43 7.85
N ASP A 13 -2.49 -1.51 7.62
CA ASP A 13 -1.49 -0.87 8.47
C ASP A 13 -1.58 0.66 8.31
N ILE A 14 -1.78 1.13 7.07
CA ILE A 14 -1.98 2.56 6.80
C ILE A 14 -3.26 3.08 7.45
N ILE A 15 -4.34 2.30 7.48
CA ILE A 15 -5.56 2.68 8.21
C ILE A 15 -5.25 2.86 9.70
N ALA A 16 -4.56 1.89 10.31
CA ALA A 16 -4.21 1.92 11.73
C ALA A 16 -3.28 3.10 12.07
N GLU A 17 -2.25 3.35 11.26
CA GLU A 17 -1.34 4.49 11.42
C GLU A 17 -2.07 5.84 11.33
N VAL A 18 -2.98 5.98 10.36
CA VAL A 18 -3.76 7.21 10.20
C VAL A 18 -4.69 7.43 11.40
N ASP A 19 -5.40 6.39 11.85
CA ASP A 19 -6.26 6.47 13.05
C ASP A 19 -5.45 6.86 14.30
N ALA A 20 -4.33 6.17 14.57
CA ALA A 20 -3.47 6.47 15.71
C ALA A 20 -2.91 7.90 15.66
N SER A 21 -2.50 8.36 14.48
CA SER A 21 -1.98 9.72 14.28
C SER A 21 -3.04 10.80 14.53
N LEU A 22 -4.27 10.57 14.06
CA LEU A 22 -5.42 11.47 14.24
C LEU A 22 -5.87 11.54 15.70
N ARG A 23 -5.89 10.39 16.39
CA ARG A 23 -6.14 10.30 17.84
C ARG A 23 -4.98 10.82 18.68
N ARG A 24 -3.84 11.14 18.06
CA ARG A 24 -2.60 11.57 18.75
C ARG A 24 -2.13 10.60 19.84
N VAL A 25 -2.35 9.31 19.61
CA VAL A 25 -1.86 8.22 20.47
C VAL A 25 -0.32 8.32 20.56
N GLY A 26 0.22 8.23 21.77
CA GLY A 26 1.66 8.26 22.08
C GLY A 26 2.36 9.60 21.81
N LYS A 27 1.64 10.70 21.54
CA LYS A 27 2.25 11.98 21.13
C LYS A 27 2.51 12.97 22.27
N ALA A 28 1.91 12.80 23.46
CA ALA A 28 2.08 13.75 24.55
C ALA A 28 3.13 13.28 25.57
N GLN A 29 4.23 14.02 25.67
CA GLN A 29 5.31 13.80 26.64
C GLN A 29 5.29 14.84 27.77
N THR A 30 4.48 15.90 27.63
CA THR A 30 4.33 16.97 28.62
C THR A 30 2.86 17.32 28.83
N SER A 31 2.55 17.96 29.96
CA SER A 31 1.17 18.36 30.28
C SER A 31 0.58 19.32 29.23
N GLU A 32 1.38 20.23 28.67
CA GLU A 32 0.93 21.14 27.60
C GLU A 32 0.65 20.40 26.28
N GLN A 33 1.50 19.42 25.91
CA GLN A 33 1.23 18.57 24.73
C GLN A 33 -0.04 17.73 24.91
N PHE A 34 -0.34 17.32 26.15
CA PHE A 34 -1.59 16.63 26.46
C PHE A 34 -2.79 17.58 26.41
N ALA A 35 -2.67 18.82 26.89
CA ALA A 35 -3.71 19.84 26.74
C ALA A 35 -4.04 20.10 25.27
N ASP A 36 -3.02 20.16 24.39
CA ASP A 36 -3.20 20.23 22.94
C ASP A 36 -3.91 19.00 22.36
N THR A 37 -3.61 17.82 22.91
CA THR A 37 -4.30 16.58 22.53
C THR A 37 -5.79 16.68 22.90
N LEU A 38 -6.10 17.04 24.14
CA LEU A 38 -7.47 17.29 24.60
C LEU A 38 -8.18 18.41 23.84
N ARG A 39 -7.47 19.34 23.18
CA ARG A 39 -8.05 20.38 22.30
C ARG A 39 -8.45 19.85 20.92
N ILE A 40 -7.79 18.79 20.46
CA ILE A 40 -8.04 18.19 19.15
C ILE A 40 -9.04 17.04 19.28
N VAL A 41 -8.75 16.06 20.14
CA VAL A 41 -9.49 14.78 20.19
C VAL A 41 -10.73 14.82 21.08
N GLY A 42 -10.73 15.68 22.10
CA GLY A 42 -11.81 15.79 23.07
C GLY A 42 -11.50 15.03 24.35
N PRO A 43 -12.53 14.69 25.15
CA PRO A 43 -12.37 13.92 26.37
C PRO A 43 -11.67 12.59 26.13
N VAL A 44 -10.68 12.27 26.98
CA VAL A 44 -9.92 11.01 26.94
C VAL A 44 -10.33 10.14 28.12
N PRO A 45 -10.70 8.85 27.91
CA PRO A 45 -10.99 7.93 29.00
C PRO A 45 -9.77 7.74 29.91
N LEU A 46 -9.97 7.77 31.22
CA LEU A 46 -8.86 7.66 32.18
C LEU A 46 -8.19 6.28 32.14
N ASP A 47 -8.94 5.24 31.79
CA ASP A 47 -8.45 3.87 31.60
C ASP A 47 -7.63 3.69 30.32
N GLU A 48 -7.71 4.63 29.39
CA GLU A 48 -6.92 4.64 28.14
C GLU A 48 -5.82 5.72 28.17
N LEU A 49 -5.64 6.44 29.28
CA LEU A 49 -4.77 7.61 29.37
C LEU A 49 -3.32 7.32 28.93
N ASP A 50 -2.79 6.16 29.32
CA ASP A 50 -1.42 5.73 29.00
C ASP A 50 -1.19 5.57 27.49
N SER A 51 -2.25 5.39 26.71
CA SER A 51 -2.15 5.37 25.24
C SER A 51 -1.93 6.76 24.65
N TYR A 52 -2.28 7.83 25.37
CA TYR A 52 -2.18 9.20 24.85
C TYR A 52 -0.96 9.95 25.38
N THR A 53 -0.54 9.67 26.62
CA THR A 53 0.49 10.45 27.32
C THR A 53 1.34 9.60 28.24
N SER A 54 2.63 9.95 28.36
CA SER A 54 3.54 9.38 29.36
C SER A 54 3.49 10.10 30.70
N VAL A 55 2.75 11.21 30.79
CA VAL A 55 2.63 12.01 32.02
C VAL A 55 1.52 11.45 32.91
N PRO A 56 1.80 11.11 34.19
CA PRO A 56 0.80 10.60 35.12
C PRO A 56 -0.38 11.57 35.33
N LEU A 57 -1.57 11.03 35.55
CA LEU A 57 -2.80 11.81 35.75
C LEU A 57 -2.66 12.91 36.81
N VAL A 58 -2.06 12.60 37.96
CA VAL A 58 -1.87 13.57 39.06
C VAL A 58 -1.06 14.78 38.58
N SER A 59 0.04 14.53 37.86
CA SER A 59 0.90 15.60 37.33
C SER A 59 0.20 16.41 36.22
N LEU A 60 -0.68 15.79 35.43
CA LEU A 60 -1.52 16.52 34.48
C LEU A 60 -2.46 17.47 35.20
N GLU A 61 -3.12 17.02 36.26
CA GLU A 61 -4.09 17.82 37.01
C GLU A 61 -3.43 18.95 37.80
N GLU A 62 -2.28 18.70 38.41
CA GLU A 62 -1.48 19.73 39.09
C GLU A 62 -1.00 20.80 38.11
N ALA A 63 -0.46 20.39 36.95
CA ALA A 63 0.11 21.32 35.98
C ALA A 63 -0.96 22.09 35.16
N LEU A 64 -2.07 21.44 34.82
CA LEU A 64 -3.13 22.06 34.01
C LEU A 64 -4.17 22.80 34.87
N GLY A 65 -4.35 22.38 36.12
CA GLY A 65 -5.25 23.00 37.08
C GLY A 65 -6.67 23.14 36.54
N ALA A 66 -7.23 24.36 36.65
CA ALA A 66 -8.59 24.68 36.21
C ALA A 66 -8.83 24.56 34.68
N ARG A 67 -7.80 24.28 33.87
CA ARG A 67 -7.94 24.08 32.42
C ARG A 67 -8.49 22.70 32.06
N VAL A 68 -8.44 21.75 32.99
CA VAL A 68 -8.97 20.39 32.82
C VAL A 68 -9.98 20.05 33.91
N MET A 69 -10.80 19.05 33.65
CA MET A 69 -11.76 18.53 34.60
C MET A 69 -11.95 17.02 34.42
N ARG A 70 -12.32 16.35 35.52
CA ARG A 70 -12.82 14.97 35.47
C ARG A 70 -14.32 14.97 35.27
N VAL A 71 -14.79 14.20 34.31
CA VAL A 71 -16.21 14.02 34.01
C VAL A 71 -16.53 12.54 33.80
N ARG A 72 -17.81 12.20 33.82
CA ARG A 72 -18.28 10.84 33.51
C ARG A 72 -19.17 10.86 32.28
N ILE A 73 -18.76 10.15 31.24
CA ILE A 73 -19.47 10.03 29.96
C ILE A 73 -19.82 8.56 29.77
N GLY A 74 -21.09 8.24 29.56
CA GLY A 74 -21.54 6.84 29.44
C GLY A 74 -21.15 5.95 30.62
N GLY A 75 -21.01 6.51 31.82
CA GLY A 75 -20.57 5.78 33.01
C GLY A 75 -19.05 5.63 33.17
N ARG A 76 -18.25 5.97 32.15
CA ARG A 76 -16.78 5.91 32.16
C ARG A 76 -16.16 7.26 32.55
N SER A 77 -15.12 7.23 33.37
CA SER A 77 -14.40 8.44 33.80
C SER A 77 -13.47 8.94 32.70
N HIS A 78 -13.53 10.24 32.41
CA HIS A 78 -12.72 10.90 31.40
C HIS A 78 -12.03 12.14 31.99
N ILE A 79 -10.87 12.47 31.43
CA ILE A 79 -10.29 13.80 31.54
C ILE A 79 -10.68 14.62 30.31
N ALA A 80 -11.18 15.83 30.53
CA ALA A 80 -11.64 16.73 29.48
C ALA A 80 -11.11 18.14 29.71
N GLN A 81 -11.14 18.99 28.67
CA GLN A 81 -10.89 20.42 28.86
C GLN A 81 -12.06 21.03 29.62
N ALA A 82 -11.77 21.96 30.54
CA ALA A 82 -12.80 22.75 31.21
C ALA A 82 -13.66 23.55 30.21
N LEU A 83 -13.07 23.96 29.08
CA LEU A 83 -13.79 24.66 28.00
C LEU A 83 -14.84 23.80 27.29
N ASP A 84 -14.72 22.46 27.35
CA ASP A 84 -15.72 21.55 26.76
C ASP A 84 -16.94 21.36 27.69
N ALA A 85 -16.93 21.90 28.92
CA ALA A 85 -18.01 21.76 29.89
C ALA A 85 -19.42 22.08 29.38
N PRO A 86 -19.68 23.24 28.72
CA PRO A 86 -21.02 23.51 28.19
C PRO A 86 -21.43 22.54 27.08
N LEU A 87 -20.51 22.09 26.22
CA LEU A 87 -20.80 21.11 25.18
C LEU A 87 -21.16 19.75 25.76
N LEU A 88 -20.44 19.29 26.78
CA LEU A 88 -20.71 18.02 27.45
C LEU A 88 -22.02 18.07 28.23
N ARG A 89 -22.34 19.20 28.86
CA ARG A 89 -23.61 19.43 29.55
C ARG A 89 -24.78 19.39 28.57
N ASP A 90 -24.74 20.20 27.53
CA ASP A 90 -25.88 20.38 26.64
C ASP A 90 -26.03 19.22 25.64
N GLY A 91 -24.91 18.61 25.23
CA GLY A 91 -24.91 17.50 24.27
C GLY A 91 -25.15 16.14 24.90
N LEU A 92 -24.68 15.90 26.13
CA LEU A 92 -24.67 14.58 26.77
C LEU A 92 -25.31 14.56 28.17
N GLY A 93 -25.75 15.71 28.69
CA GLY A 93 -26.31 15.81 30.04
C GLY A 93 -25.26 15.65 31.15
N VAL A 94 -23.97 15.80 30.85
CA VAL A 94 -22.89 15.64 31.83
C VAL A 94 -22.88 16.83 32.78
N PRO A 95 -23.00 16.62 34.11
CA PRO A 95 -23.02 17.73 35.06
C PRO A 95 -21.66 18.42 35.09
N VAL A 96 -21.67 19.76 35.11
CA VAL A 96 -20.45 20.57 35.23
C VAL A 96 -19.90 20.43 36.64
N PRO A 97 -18.63 20.01 36.84
CA PRO A 97 -18.05 19.87 38.17
C PRO A 97 -17.97 21.21 38.93
N PRO A 98 -18.01 21.19 40.27
CA PRO A 98 -17.85 22.41 41.07
C PRO A 98 -16.52 23.12 40.76
N GLY A 99 -16.56 24.45 40.64
CA GLY A 99 -15.38 25.27 40.34
C GLY A 99 -15.00 25.34 38.86
N VAL A 100 -15.66 24.58 37.98
CA VAL A 100 -15.49 24.71 36.53
C VAL A 100 -16.44 25.80 35.99
N ALA A 101 -15.88 26.82 35.36
CA ALA A 101 -16.68 27.84 34.70
C ALA A 101 -17.27 27.30 33.39
N ALA A 102 -18.59 27.39 33.24
CA ALA A 102 -19.29 27.04 32.01
C ALA A 102 -20.28 28.14 31.64
N GLN A 103 -20.40 28.42 30.34
CA GLN A 103 -21.40 29.36 29.84
C GLN A 103 -22.82 28.87 30.19
N VAL A 104 -23.68 29.80 30.61
CA VAL A 104 -25.05 29.49 31.06
C VAL A 104 -26.00 29.23 29.88
N ALA A 105 -25.82 29.95 28.77
CA ALA A 105 -26.64 29.77 27.58
C ALA A 105 -26.48 28.36 26.99
N THR A 106 -27.61 27.77 26.60
CA THR A 106 -27.67 26.43 26.00
C THR A 106 -27.12 26.44 24.57
N ILE A 107 -26.29 25.46 24.26
CA ILE A 107 -25.75 25.21 22.91
C ILE A 107 -26.60 24.14 22.23
N ASN A 108 -27.51 24.55 21.34
CA ASN A 108 -28.49 23.66 20.72
C ASN A 108 -27.88 22.55 19.85
N ASP A 109 -26.70 22.79 19.27
CA ASP A 109 -25.99 21.85 18.40
C ASP A 109 -24.81 21.15 19.10
N ALA A 110 -24.76 21.17 20.43
CA ALA A 110 -23.63 20.66 21.21
C ALA A 110 -23.24 19.21 20.86
N LEU A 111 -24.23 18.31 20.76
CA LEU A 111 -23.99 16.92 20.37
C LEU A 111 -23.41 16.84 18.94
N ALA A 112 -23.94 17.62 18.00
CA ALA A 112 -23.44 17.65 16.64
C ALA A 112 -21.97 18.12 16.60
N GLN A 113 -21.60 19.13 17.40
CA GLN A 113 -20.21 19.58 17.50
C GLN A 113 -19.28 18.50 18.06
N LEU A 114 -19.70 17.81 19.14
CA LEU A 114 -18.95 16.70 19.74
C LEU A 114 -18.74 15.55 18.74
N VAL A 115 -19.81 15.11 18.08
CA VAL A 115 -19.75 14.04 17.06
C VAL A 115 -18.86 14.48 15.89
N SER A 116 -19.03 15.71 15.40
CA SER A 116 -18.25 16.23 14.28
C SER A 116 -16.75 16.25 14.59
N ARG A 117 -16.39 16.63 15.82
CA ARG A 117 -15.01 16.59 16.31
C ARG A 117 -14.47 15.17 16.39
N TRP A 118 -15.21 14.27 17.03
CA TRP A 118 -14.83 12.87 17.22
C TRP A 118 -14.58 12.16 15.90
N VAL A 119 -15.48 12.34 14.91
CA VAL A 119 -15.40 11.69 13.60
C VAL A 119 -14.16 12.14 12.80
N ARG A 120 -13.75 13.42 12.94
CA ARG A 120 -12.53 13.92 12.28
C ARG A 120 -11.24 13.38 12.87
N THR A 121 -11.29 12.80 14.07
CA THR A 121 -10.12 12.30 14.80
C THR A 121 -10.01 10.78 14.79
N ARG A 122 -10.76 10.08 13.92
CA ARG A 122 -10.73 8.63 13.81
C ARG A 122 -10.61 8.15 12.36
N GLY A 123 -10.03 6.98 12.18
CA GLY A 123 -10.14 6.18 10.97
C GLY A 123 -11.55 5.58 10.82
N PRO A 124 -11.74 4.59 9.93
CA PRO A 124 -13.02 3.90 9.76
C PRO A 124 -13.56 3.34 11.09
N PHE A 125 -14.83 3.57 11.35
CA PHE A 125 -15.52 3.15 12.57
C PHE A 125 -16.91 2.60 12.25
N VAL A 126 -17.45 1.76 13.14
CA VAL A 126 -18.86 1.33 13.07
C VAL A 126 -19.70 2.25 13.94
N LEU A 127 -21.01 2.33 13.67
CA LEU A 127 -21.91 3.22 14.42
C LEU A 127 -21.86 2.98 15.95
N ARG A 128 -21.65 1.73 16.36
CA ARG A 128 -21.52 1.34 17.77
C ARG A 128 -20.33 2.01 18.46
N ASP A 129 -19.20 2.20 17.76
CA ASP A 129 -18.03 2.88 18.32
C ASP A 129 -18.38 4.31 18.76
N LEU A 130 -19.20 5.01 17.96
CA LEU A 130 -19.67 6.37 18.27
C LEU A 130 -20.66 6.36 19.43
N ALA A 131 -21.59 5.40 19.44
CA ALA A 131 -22.56 5.24 20.51
C ALA A 131 -21.85 5.00 21.86
N ASP A 132 -20.90 4.08 21.89
CA ASP A 132 -20.16 3.71 23.10
C ASP A 132 -19.26 4.84 23.59
N ALA A 133 -18.64 5.61 22.68
CA ALA A 133 -17.79 6.74 23.05
C ALA A 133 -18.51 7.85 23.82
N PHE A 134 -19.80 8.04 23.55
CA PHE A 134 -20.61 9.08 24.18
C PHE A 134 -21.71 8.54 25.11
N GLY A 135 -21.82 7.22 25.26
CA GLY A 135 -22.87 6.58 26.06
C GLY A 135 -24.27 6.77 25.49
N LEU A 136 -24.39 6.84 24.16
CA LEU A 136 -25.65 7.09 23.46
C LEU A 136 -26.36 5.77 23.12
N ALA A 137 -27.69 5.83 23.02
CA ALA A 137 -28.42 4.79 22.30
C ALA A 137 -28.03 4.81 20.81
N VAL A 138 -27.97 3.65 20.17
CA VAL A 138 -27.56 3.52 18.75
C VAL A 138 -28.39 4.42 17.83
N GLY A 139 -29.70 4.55 18.08
CA GLY A 139 -30.55 5.45 17.30
C GLY A 139 -30.21 6.95 17.47
N ALA A 140 -29.77 7.37 18.66
CA ALA A 140 -29.33 8.74 18.89
C ALA A 140 -27.98 9.02 18.22
N ALA A 141 -27.05 8.05 18.25
CA ALA A 141 -25.79 8.12 17.51
C ALA A 141 -26.04 8.23 15.99
N TYR A 142 -26.98 7.44 15.46
CA TYR A 142 -27.38 7.51 14.05
C TYR A 142 -27.92 8.90 13.68
N SER A 143 -28.89 9.40 14.45
CA SER A 143 -29.49 10.72 14.21
C SER A 143 -28.46 11.87 14.29
N ALA A 144 -27.45 11.75 15.15
CA ALA A 144 -26.38 12.75 15.24
C ALA A 144 -25.36 12.64 14.09
N LEU A 145 -25.17 11.45 13.53
CA LEU A 145 -24.25 11.20 12.43
C LEU A 145 -24.86 11.51 11.06
N ALA A 146 -26.16 11.25 10.87
CA ALA A 146 -26.87 11.36 9.60
C ALA A 146 -26.66 12.72 8.88
N PRO A 147 -26.73 13.89 9.54
CA PRO A 147 -26.47 15.17 8.87
C PRO A 147 -25.05 15.29 8.29
N LEU A 148 -24.07 14.61 8.89
CA LEU A 148 -22.69 14.58 8.37
C LEU A 148 -22.57 13.67 7.15
N VAL A 149 -23.37 12.59 7.11
CA VAL A 149 -23.47 11.70 5.94
C VAL A 149 -24.17 12.41 4.79
N ASP A 150 -25.33 13.02 5.05
CA ASP A 150 -26.12 13.76 4.06
C ASP A 150 -25.34 14.91 3.41
N SER A 151 -24.49 15.59 4.21
CA SER A 151 -23.62 16.67 3.72
C SER A 151 -22.31 16.18 3.08
N GLY A 152 -22.07 14.86 2.99
CA GLY A 152 -20.87 14.27 2.40
C GLY A 152 -19.59 14.47 3.23
N LYS A 153 -19.70 14.93 4.49
CA LYS A 153 -18.57 15.08 5.41
C LYS A 153 -18.12 13.73 5.97
N VAL A 154 -19.04 12.78 6.05
CA VAL A 154 -18.83 11.39 6.43
C VAL A 154 -19.30 10.52 5.29
N ILE A 155 -18.50 9.51 4.95
CA ILE A 155 -18.79 8.58 3.87
C ILE A 155 -19.08 7.22 4.48
N GLU A 156 -20.17 6.62 4.02
CA GLU A 156 -20.56 5.26 4.30
C GLU A 156 -19.80 4.28 3.39
N GLY A 157 -19.30 3.18 3.95
CA GLY A 157 -18.70 2.11 3.18
C GLY A 157 -18.26 0.90 4.00
N ARG A 158 -17.35 0.12 3.43
CA ARG A 158 -16.64 -0.98 4.07
C ARG A 158 -15.15 -0.79 3.79
N TYR A 159 -14.37 -0.61 4.84
CA TYR A 159 -12.98 -0.16 4.74
C TYR A 159 -12.01 -1.14 5.40
N ARG A 160 -12.32 -1.63 6.61
CA ARG A 160 -11.45 -2.56 7.34
C ARG A 160 -11.76 -4.02 6.96
N GLN A 161 -10.71 -4.84 6.89
CA GLN A 161 -10.87 -6.28 6.68
C GLN A 161 -11.49 -6.94 7.93
N GLY A 162 -12.31 -7.97 7.73
CA GLY A 162 -12.98 -8.68 8.83
C GLY A 162 -14.18 -7.96 9.45
N VAL A 163 -14.44 -6.68 9.11
CA VAL A 163 -15.64 -5.95 9.54
C VAL A 163 -16.75 -6.15 8.50
N THR A 164 -17.90 -6.66 8.95
CA THR A 164 -19.08 -6.93 8.11
C THR A 164 -20.15 -5.85 8.24
N GLU A 165 -20.15 -5.13 9.37
CA GLU A 165 -21.02 -4.00 9.65
C GLU A 165 -20.76 -2.82 8.72
N GLN A 166 -21.77 -1.95 8.60
CA GLN A 166 -21.64 -0.68 7.90
C GLN A 166 -20.63 0.21 8.63
N GLU A 167 -19.62 0.67 7.89
CA GLU A 167 -18.61 1.58 8.43
C GLU A 167 -18.78 2.99 7.91
N TYR A 168 -18.20 3.92 8.66
CA TYR A 168 -18.22 5.34 8.42
C TYR A 168 -16.81 5.89 8.54
N VAL A 169 -16.49 6.89 7.74
CA VAL A 169 -15.20 7.59 7.82
C VAL A 169 -15.37 9.04 7.37
N ALA A 170 -14.68 9.98 8.01
CA ALA A 170 -14.66 11.35 7.51
C ALA A 170 -14.07 11.41 6.10
N ALA A 171 -14.69 12.19 5.20
CA ALA A 171 -14.27 12.27 3.79
C ALA A 171 -12.78 12.66 3.64
N GLU A 172 -12.34 13.62 4.45
CA GLU A 172 -10.95 14.09 4.47
C GLU A 172 -9.97 13.03 4.98
N VAL A 173 -10.39 12.19 5.93
CA VAL A 173 -9.59 11.08 6.45
C VAL A 173 -9.49 9.97 5.40
N LEU A 174 -10.60 9.63 4.74
CA LEU A 174 -10.60 8.65 3.64
C LEU A 174 -9.68 9.08 2.50
N ARG A 175 -9.66 10.37 2.17
CA ARG A 175 -8.75 10.93 1.15
C ARG A 175 -7.28 10.76 1.54
N ILE A 176 -6.93 10.95 2.82
CA ILE A 176 -5.58 10.71 3.34
C ILE A 176 -5.22 9.22 3.24
N ILE A 177 -6.11 8.33 3.70
CA ILE A 177 -5.89 6.87 3.66
C ILE A 177 -5.68 6.42 2.22
N ARG A 178 -6.60 6.77 1.30
CA ARG A 178 -6.48 6.42 -0.13
C ARG A 178 -5.18 6.89 -0.76
N SER A 179 -4.78 8.13 -0.47
CA SER A 179 -3.53 8.70 -1.00
C SER A 179 -2.30 7.91 -0.51
N ARG A 180 -2.25 7.58 0.79
CA ARG A 180 -1.14 6.83 1.38
C ARG A 180 -1.11 5.38 0.89
N SER A 181 -2.25 4.69 0.85
CA SER A 181 -2.33 3.32 0.31
C SER A 181 -1.91 3.25 -1.15
N LEU A 182 -2.34 4.21 -1.98
CA LEU A 182 -1.88 4.31 -3.37
C LEU A 182 -0.37 4.59 -3.47
N ALA A 183 0.17 5.45 -2.60
CA ALA A 183 1.60 5.74 -2.58
C ALA A 183 2.43 4.50 -2.20
N ALA A 184 1.97 3.71 -1.23
CA ALA A 184 2.60 2.45 -0.82
C ALA A 184 2.55 1.41 -1.95
N ALA A 185 1.38 1.18 -2.56
CA ALA A 185 1.23 0.28 -3.70
C ALA A 185 2.12 0.70 -4.88
N ARG A 186 2.21 2.01 -5.16
CA ARG A 186 3.13 2.53 -6.18
C ARG A 186 4.59 2.30 -5.81
N ALA A 187 4.97 2.47 -4.56
CA ALA A 187 6.34 2.25 -4.11
C ALA A 187 6.80 0.81 -4.35
N GLN A 188 5.92 -0.18 -4.16
CA GLN A 188 6.20 -1.59 -4.47
C GLN A 188 6.43 -1.85 -5.96
N THR A 189 5.92 -0.99 -6.85
CA THR A 189 5.99 -1.14 -8.32
C THR A 189 6.87 -0.06 -8.97
N ARG A 190 7.71 0.66 -8.20
CA ARG A 190 8.52 1.75 -8.76
C ARG A 190 9.61 1.20 -9.70
N PRO A 191 9.81 1.80 -10.89
CA PRO A 191 10.94 1.49 -11.74
C PRO A 191 12.25 1.66 -10.96
N VAL A 192 13.15 0.69 -11.12
CA VAL A 192 14.51 0.79 -10.58
C VAL A 192 15.29 1.87 -11.32
N SER A 193 16.34 2.40 -10.70
CA SER A 193 17.24 3.33 -11.39
C SER A 193 17.90 2.66 -12.60
N GLN A 194 18.26 3.43 -13.62
CA GLN A 194 18.98 2.92 -14.79
C GLN A 194 20.27 2.18 -14.39
N SER A 195 20.95 2.64 -13.34
CA SER A 195 22.16 1.98 -12.83
C SER A 195 21.87 0.66 -12.13
N ALA A 196 20.75 0.54 -11.41
CA ALA A 196 20.31 -0.73 -10.83
C ALA A 196 19.89 -1.72 -11.92
N PHE A 197 19.12 -1.27 -12.92
CA PHE A 197 18.77 -2.09 -14.08
C PHE A 197 20.01 -2.56 -14.85
N GLY A 198 20.97 -1.66 -15.11
CA GLY A 198 22.21 -1.98 -15.81
C GLY A 198 23.12 -2.97 -15.07
N ARG A 199 23.07 -3.01 -13.73
CA ARG A 199 23.78 -4.05 -12.94
C ARG A 199 23.01 -5.37 -12.92
N PHE A 200 21.68 -5.31 -12.84
CA PHE A 200 20.81 -6.47 -12.80
C PHE A 200 20.83 -7.24 -14.12
N LEU A 201 20.64 -6.56 -15.25
CA LEU A 201 20.37 -7.21 -16.54
C LEU A 201 21.48 -8.18 -16.99
N PRO A 202 22.79 -7.83 -16.95
CA PRO A 202 23.84 -8.77 -17.32
C PRO A 202 23.86 -10.01 -16.40
N SER A 203 23.70 -9.82 -15.10
CA SER A 203 23.67 -10.92 -14.12
C SER A 203 22.45 -11.81 -14.32
N TRP A 204 21.28 -11.23 -14.59
CA TRP A 204 20.05 -11.95 -14.85
C TRP A 204 20.10 -12.72 -16.18
N SER A 205 20.85 -12.22 -17.16
CA SER A 205 21.17 -12.94 -18.40
C SER A 205 22.45 -13.78 -18.31
N HIS A 206 22.90 -14.13 -17.10
CA HIS A 206 24.04 -15.01 -16.80
C HIS A 206 25.41 -14.57 -17.33
N VAL A 207 25.58 -13.30 -17.69
CA VAL A 207 26.87 -12.78 -18.18
C VAL A 207 27.85 -12.68 -17.00
N ALA A 208 28.98 -13.36 -17.11
CA ALA A 208 30.04 -13.28 -16.11
C ALA A 208 30.66 -11.87 -16.07
N PRO A 209 31.02 -11.35 -14.88
CA PRO A 209 31.84 -10.16 -14.77
C PRO A 209 33.17 -10.32 -15.52
N ALA A 210 33.70 -9.23 -16.08
CA ALA A 210 34.96 -9.27 -16.81
C ALA A 210 36.09 -9.85 -15.94
N GLY A 211 36.81 -10.83 -16.49
CA GLY A 211 37.90 -11.53 -15.79
C GLY A 211 37.44 -12.65 -14.84
N GLN A 212 36.14 -12.91 -14.73
CA GLN A 212 35.60 -14.05 -13.99
C GLN A 212 35.12 -15.15 -14.92
N VAL A 213 35.18 -16.39 -14.45
CA VAL A 213 34.63 -17.53 -15.16
C VAL A 213 33.13 -17.62 -14.88
N ALA A 214 32.32 -17.87 -15.91
CA ALA A 214 30.88 -17.97 -15.76
C ALA A 214 30.47 -19.17 -14.90
N ALA A 215 29.35 -19.01 -14.19
CA ALA A 215 28.87 -19.99 -13.21
C ALA A 215 28.23 -21.21 -13.88
N LEU A 216 27.53 -21.03 -15.01
CA LEU A 216 26.93 -22.13 -15.75
C LEU A 216 28.01 -22.99 -16.40
N ARG A 217 27.75 -24.30 -16.51
CA ARG A 217 28.68 -25.30 -17.02
C ARG A 217 27.97 -26.36 -17.86
N GLY A 218 28.68 -26.98 -18.77
CA GLY A 218 28.19 -28.11 -19.56
C GLY A 218 27.01 -27.77 -20.50
N ALA A 219 26.44 -28.81 -21.11
CA ALA A 219 25.30 -28.69 -22.04
C ALA A 219 24.06 -28.10 -21.36
N ASP A 220 23.73 -28.48 -20.12
CA ASP A 220 22.61 -27.89 -19.36
C ASP A 220 22.77 -26.37 -19.16
N GLY A 221 24.01 -25.92 -18.94
CA GLY A 221 24.35 -24.50 -18.87
C GLY A 221 24.11 -23.78 -20.20
N VAL A 222 24.45 -24.42 -21.33
CA VAL A 222 24.16 -23.90 -22.67
C VAL A 222 22.65 -23.81 -22.89
N TYR A 223 21.89 -24.87 -22.56
CA TYR A 223 20.43 -24.87 -22.69
C TYR A 223 19.79 -23.74 -21.89
N THR A 224 20.19 -23.54 -20.63
CA THR A 224 19.71 -22.44 -19.77
C THR A 224 19.92 -21.07 -20.42
N VAL A 225 21.08 -20.85 -21.05
CA VAL A 225 21.37 -19.59 -21.75
C VAL A 225 20.49 -19.41 -22.99
N LEU A 226 20.29 -20.47 -23.76
CA LEU A 226 19.49 -20.43 -24.99
C LEU A 226 18.00 -20.28 -24.70
N GLU A 227 17.50 -20.86 -23.60
CA GLU A 227 16.16 -20.63 -23.11
C GLU A 227 15.94 -19.16 -22.74
N GLN A 228 16.87 -18.59 -21.96
CA GLN A 228 16.81 -17.19 -21.55
C GLN A 228 16.91 -16.21 -22.72
N LEU A 229 17.56 -16.61 -23.83
CA LEU A 229 17.76 -15.82 -25.04
C LEU A 229 16.91 -16.34 -26.22
N ALA A 230 15.87 -17.12 -25.97
CA ALA A 230 15.03 -17.66 -27.03
C ALA A 230 14.42 -16.53 -27.88
N GLY A 231 14.52 -16.65 -29.20
CA GLY A 231 14.07 -15.65 -30.16
C GLY A 231 15.05 -14.49 -30.40
N VAL A 232 16.20 -14.45 -29.69
CA VAL A 232 17.24 -13.45 -29.96
C VAL A 232 17.95 -13.78 -31.28
N ARG A 233 17.98 -12.81 -32.17
CA ARG A 233 18.61 -12.93 -33.49
C ARG A 233 20.04 -12.41 -33.44
N LEU A 234 21.03 -13.27 -33.68
CA LEU A 234 22.45 -12.89 -33.70
C LEU A 234 23.20 -13.57 -34.86
N PRO A 235 24.35 -13.02 -35.29
CA PRO A 235 25.23 -13.73 -36.21
C PRO A 235 25.65 -15.08 -35.63
N ALA A 236 25.73 -16.12 -36.48
CA ALA A 236 26.13 -17.46 -36.09
C ALA A 236 27.48 -17.44 -35.35
N SER A 237 28.45 -16.67 -35.86
CA SER A 237 29.77 -16.54 -35.24
C SER A 237 29.74 -15.94 -33.82
N ALA A 238 28.79 -15.04 -33.54
CA ALA A 238 28.69 -14.33 -32.28
C ALA A 238 28.17 -15.21 -31.15
N TRP A 239 27.31 -16.19 -31.46
CA TRP A 239 26.80 -17.15 -30.48
C TRP A 239 27.95 -17.90 -29.79
N GLU A 240 28.84 -18.49 -30.58
CA GLU A 240 29.92 -19.33 -30.06
C GLU A 240 31.17 -18.56 -29.66
N SER A 241 31.40 -17.36 -30.21
CA SER A 241 32.59 -16.56 -29.89
C SER A 241 32.40 -15.61 -28.71
N HIS A 242 31.16 -15.17 -28.45
CA HIS A 242 30.88 -14.12 -27.48
C HIS A 242 29.73 -14.45 -26.52
N VAL A 243 28.60 -14.96 -27.01
CA VAL A 243 27.39 -15.11 -26.19
C VAL A 243 27.50 -16.28 -25.22
N LEU A 244 27.82 -17.48 -25.73
CA LEU A 244 27.92 -18.70 -24.93
C LEU A 244 29.18 -18.70 -24.04
N PRO A 245 30.39 -18.33 -24.51
CA PRO A 245 31.57 -18.30 -23.65
C PRO A 245 31.50 -17.29 -22.50
N SER A 246 30.74 -16.20 -22.65
CA SER A 246 30.56 -15.22 -21.57
C SER A 246 29.57 -15.66 -20.49
N ARG A 247 28.85 -16.78 -20.71
CA ARG A 247 27.78 -17.28 -19.83
C ARG A 247 28.00 -18.71 -19.35
N VAL A 248 28.75 -19.51 -20.08
CA VAL A 248 29.09 -20.91 -19.75
C VAL A 248 30.61 -21.05 -19.66
N GLY A 249 31.11 -21.36 -18.46
CA GLY A 249 32.53 -21.22 -18.15
C GLY A 249 33.46 -22.24 -18.80
N ASP A 250 32.94 -23.40 -19.18
CA ASP A 250 33.62 -24.48 -19.90
C ASP A 250 33.00 -24.72 -21.29
N TYR A 251 32.40 -23.69 -21.89
CA TYR A 251 31.75 -23.83 -23.18
C TYR A 251 32.67 -24.50 -24.21
N SER A 252 32.13 -25.52 -24.88
CA SER A 252 32.72 -26.12 -26.07
C SER A 252 31.64 -26.33 -27.14
N PRO A 253 31.95 -26.19 -28.44
CA PRO A 253 30.97 -26.37 -29.52
C PRO A 253 30.23 -27.72 -29.47
N ALA A 254 30.90 -28.78 -28.99
CA ALA A 254 30.31 -30.10 -28.82
C ALA A 254 29.04 -30.10 -27.94
N MET A 255 28.93 -29.17 -26.98
CA MET A 255 27.75 -29.03 -26.14
C MET A 255 26.54 -28.49 -26.92
N LEU A 256 26.77 -27.57 -27.86
CA LEU A 256 25.71 -27.07 -28.74
C LEU A 256 25.36 -28.10 -29.82
N ASP A 257 26.35 -28.80 -30.34
CA ASP A 257 26.15 -29.91 -31.28
C ASP A 257 25.30 -31.02 -30.65
N GLU A 258 25.54 -31.36 -29.37
CA GLU A 258 24.74 -32.33 -28.62
C GLU A 258 23.27 -31.91 -28.54
N LEU A 259 22.99 -30.67 -28.10
CA LEU A 259 21.63 -30.14 -27.95
C LEU A 259 20.88 -29.99 -29.29
N THR A 260 21.61 -29.74 -30.37
CA THR A 260 21.01 -29.65 -31.71
C THR A 260 20.80 -31.02 -32.34
N ALA A 261 21.68 -31.99 -32.07
CA ALA A 261 21.53 -33.37 -32.51
C ALA A 261 20.44 -34.12 -31.74
N SER A 262 20.25 -33.84 -30.45
CA SER A 262 19.15 -34.37 -29.63
C SER A 262 17.79 -33.78 -30.04
N GLY A 263 17.79 -32.63 -30.72
CA GLY A 263 16.60 -31.89 -31.10
C GLY A 263 16.04 -30.98 -30.01
N GLU A 264 16.72 -30.86 -28.87
CA GLU A 264 16.34 -29.93 -27.79
C GLU A 264 16.46 -28.47 -28.22
N ILE A 265 17.41 -28.16 -29.11
CA ILE A 265 17.59 -26.85 -29.72
C ILE A 265 17.45 -26.94 -31.24
N SER A 266 16.61 -26.07 -31.80
CA SER A 266 16.44 -25.88 -33.24
C SER A 266 17.19 -24.65 -33.73
N ILE A 267 17.90 -24.79 -34.86
CA ILE A 267 18.56 -23.67 -35.54
C ILE A 267 17.61 -23.08 -36.57
N VAL A 268 17.24 -21.81 -36.40
CA VAL A 268 16.36 -21.09 -37.32
C VAL A 268 17.12 -19.99 -38.03
N GLY A 269 17.17 -20.09 -39.37
CA GLY A 269 17.74 -19.07 -40.22
C GLY A 269 16.90 -17.78 -40.20
N ALA A 270 17.52 -16.66 -39.86
CA ALA A 270 16.86 -15.37 -39.76
C ALA A 270 17.45 -14.35 -40.76
N GLY A 271 17.98 -14.79 -41.90
CA GLY A 271 18.57 -13.93 -42.93
C GLY A 271 20.11 -13.88 -42.91
N LYS A 272 20.71 -12.99 -43.70
CA LYS A 272 22.18 -12.93 -43.91
C LYS A 272 22.79 -11.67 -43.27
N ALA A 273 23.87 -11.81 -42.49
CA ALA A 273 24.61 -10.68 -41.89
C ALA A 273 25.75 -10.22 -42.81
N GLY A 274 26.37 -11.20 -43.48
CA GLY A 274 27.38 -11.03 -44.52
C GLY A 274 27.48 -12.28 -45.40
N ALA A 275 28.47 -12.32 -46.30
CA ALA A 275 28.60 -13.42 -47.28
C ALA A 275 28.86 -14.81 -46.65
N ARG A 276 29.35 -14.86 -45.41
CA ARG A 276 29.72 -16.10 -44.69
C ARG A 276 29.27 -16.17 -43.23
N ASP A 277 28.39 -15.28 -42.79
CA ASP A 277 27.87 -15.27 -41.42
C ASP A 277 26.36 -15.00 -41.44
N PRO A 278 25.51 -16.04 -41.35
CA PRO A 278 24.07 -15.86 -41.32
C PRO A 278 23.61 -15.38 -39.94
N TRP A 279 22.49 -14.66 -39.91
CA TRP A 279 21.78 -14.44 -38.64
C TRP A 279 20.98 -15.69 -38.33
N LEU A 280 21.16 -16.22 -37.13
CA LEU A 280 20.45 -17.39 -36.64
C LEU A 280 19.75 -17.06 -35.32
N MET A 281 18.65 -17.76 -35.07
CA MET A 281 18.05 -17.91 -33.76
C MET A 281 18.24 -19.35 -33.32
N LEU A 282 18.60 -19.55 -32.05
CA LEU A 282 18.65 -20.85 -31.41
C LEU A 282 17.43 -20.94 -30.50
N LEU A 283 16.52 -21.86 -30.81
CA LEU A 283 15.23 -21.95 -30.14
C LEU A 283 15.10 -23.30 -29.44
N PRO A 284 14.78 -23.35 -28.13
CA PRO A 284 14.37 -24.60 -27.52
C PRO A 284 13.10 -25.14 -28.17
N ALA A 285 13.02 -26.46 -28.31
CA ALA A 285 11.92 -27.14 -29.01
C ALA A 285 10.53 -26.73 -28.46
N ASP A 286 10.43 -26.56 -27.15
CA ASP A 286 9.18 -26.20 -26.44
C ASP A 286 8.65 -24.82 -26.82
N TYR A 287 9.53 -23.87 -27.18
CA TYR A 287 9.16 -22.49 -27.52
C TYR A 287 9.20 -22.22 -29.03
N ALA A 288 9.83 -23.10 -29.81
CA ALA A 288 10.09 -22.87 -31.24
C ALA A 288 8.81 -22.51 -32.00
N GLY A 289 7.71 -23.23 -31.79
CA GLY A 289 6.45 -22.98 -32.48
C GLY A 289 5.84 -21.57 -32.26
N GLN A 290 6.17 -20.91 -31.16
CA GLN A 290 5.67 -19.56 -30.83
C GLN A 290 6.62 -18.45 -31.28
N LEU A 291 7.91 -18.75 -31.41
CA LEU A 291 8.98 -17.78 -31.68
C LEU A 291 9.49 -17.83 -33.13
N MET A 292 9.17 -18.88 -33.87
CA MET A 292 9.51 -18.99 -35.28
C MET A 292 8.84 -17.85 -36.08
N PRO A 293 9.58 -17.20 -37.00
CA PRO A 293 8.99 -16.19 -37.87
C PRO A 293 7.91 -16.82 -38.74
N ASP A 294 6.79 -16.13 -38.92
CA ASP A 294 5.77 -16.54 -39.87
C ASP A 294 6.38 -16.66 -41.27
N SER A 295 6.38 -17.87 -41.82
CA SER A 295 6.74 -18.10 -43.21
C SER A 295 5.61 -17.58 -44.09
N THR A 296 5.65 -16.32 -44.50
CA THR A 296 4.90 -15.91 -45.70
C THR A 296 5.46 -16.74 -46.86
N GLU A 297 4.67 -17.71 -47.35
CA GLU A 297 4.96 -18.32 -48.65
C GLU A 297 5.14 -17.18 -49.65
N PRO A 298 6.25 -17.14 -50.41
CA PRO A 298 6.38 -16.17 -51.47
C PRO A 298 5.26 -16.47 -52.47
N THR A 299 4.19 -15.68 -52.43
CA THR A 299 3.22 -15.64 -53.52
C THR A 299 4.01 -15.32 -54.78
N LEU A 300 4.13 -16.31 -55.67
CA LEU A 300 4.75 -16.18 -56.97
C LEU A 300 4.30 -14.85 -57.58
N SER A 301 5.25 -13.96 -57.88
CA SER A 301 4.93 -12.73 -58.59
C SER A 301 4.30 -13.10 -59.94
N LEU A 302 3.30 -12.33 -60.38
CA LEU A 302 2.50 -12.51 -61.61
C LEU A 302 3.29 -12.64 -62.94
N THR A 303 4.62 -12.59 -62.91
CA THR A 303 5.53 -12.71 -64.06
C THR A 303 6.08 -14.11 -64.33
N GLN A 304 5.73 -15.13 -63.53
CA GLN A 304 6.15 -16.53 -63.78
C GLN A 304 5.02 -17.47 -64.25
N ALA A 305 3.84 -16.91 -64.59
CA ALA A 305 2.70 -17.65 -65.10
C ALA A 305 2.35 -17.29 -66.57
N GLN A 306 3.35 -17.02 -67.40
CA GLN A 306 3.20 -16.90 -68.86
C GLN A 306 4.04 -17.94 -69.59
#